data_AF-A1JK52-F1
#
_entry.id   AF-A1JK52-F1
#
_cell.length_a   1.000
_cell.length_b   1.000
_cell.length_c   1.000
_cell.angle_alpha   90.00
_cell.angle_beta   90.00
_cell.angle_gamma   90.00
#
_symmetry.space_group_name_H-M   'P 1'
#
loop_
_entity.id
_entity.type
_entity.pdbx_description
1 polymer ?
#
loop_
_entity_poly.entity_id
_entity_poly.type
_entity_poly.pdbx_seq_one_letter_code
_entity_poly.pdbx_strand_id
1 'polypeptide(L)'
;METTNISYTDTVCTLSAAEHRIAQMLGDVWNQYLQLPTEHPNEHDEFCRAIHAGQALILARAAIRGLADKGQGYKNVSEENT
;
A
#
# COMPACT_ATOMS: atom_id res chain seq x y z
N MET A 1 4.68 -6.70 -32.75
CA MET A 1 4.37 -6.45 -31.32
C MET A 1 5.71 -6.31 -30.63
N GLU A 2 6.16 -5.09 -30.36
CA GLU A 2 7.45 -4.87 -29.68
C GLU A 2 7.30 -5.29 -28.21
N THR A 3 8.06 -6.30 -27.81
CA THR A 3 8.18 -6.69 -26.41
C THR A 3 9.11 -5.70 -25.72
N THR A 4 8.56 -4.81 -24.91
CA THR A 4 9.34 -3.99 -24.00
C THR A 4 9.99 -4.89 -22.96
N ASN A 5 11.31 -5.02 -23.04
CA ASN A 5 12.12 -5.65 -21.99
C ASN A 5 12.08 -4.74 -20.75
N ILE A 6 11.09 -4.96 -19.88
CA ILE A 6 11.00 -4.26 -18.60
C ILE A 6 11.93 -4.97 -17.62
N SER A 7 13.07 -4.36 -17.30
CA SER A 7 13.93 -4.81 -16.20
C SER A 7 13.26 -4.47 -14.86
N TYR A 8 12.99 -5.49 -14.04
CA TYR A 8 12.34 -5.32 -12.73
C TYR A 8 13.32 -5.10 -11.57
N THR A 9 14.64 -5.15 -11.81
CA THR A 9 15.64 -5.28 -10.74
C THR A 9 16.04 -3.98 -10.06
N ASP A 10 15.82 -2.83 -10.69
CA ASP A 10 16.46 -1.57 -10.24
C ASP A 10 15.48 -0.57 -9.60
N THR A 11 14.19 -0.93 -9.50
CA THR A 11 13.18 -0.03 -8.93
C THR A 11 13.11 -0.18 -7.42
N VAL A 12 13.45 0.90 -6.71
CA VAL A 12 13.32 1.00 -5.26
C VAL A 12 11.83 1.08 -4.89
N CYS A 13 11.19 -0.06 -4.69
CA CYS A 13 9.80 -0.18 -4.22
C CYS A 13 9.77 -0.23 -2.69
N THR A 14 10.19 0.86 -2.05
CA THR A 14 10.25 0.95 -0.59
C THR A 14 9.18 1.89 -0.04
N LEU A 15 8.59 1.51 1.08
CA LEU A 15 7.73 2.40 1.86
C LEU A 15 8.55 3.55 2.43
N SER A 16 7.96 4.75 2.43
CA SER A 16 8.44 5.83 3.30
C SER A 16 8.24 5.45 4.78
N ALA A 17 8.96 6.13 5.67
CA ALA A 17 8.79 5.92 7.11
C ALA A 17 7.34 6.17 7.57
N ALA A 18 6.66 7.16 6.98
CA ALA A 18 5.27 7.45 7.29
C ALA A 18 4.32 6.33 6.83
N GLU A 19 4.50 5.82 5.60
CA GLU A 19 3.72 4.70 5.09
C GLU A 19 3.94 3.42 5.90
N HIS A 20 5.19 3.12 6.24
CA HIS A 20 5.50 2.00 7.13
C HIS A 20 4.80 2.15 8.47
N ARG A 21 4.85 3.34 9.09
CA ARG A 21 4.18 3.62 10.36
C ARG A 21 2.67 3.41 10.28
N ILE A 22 2.02 3.86 9.21
CA ILE A 22 0.58 3.64 9.04
C ILE A 22 0.26 2.15 8.87
N ALA A 23 1.04 1.42 8.07
CA ALA A 23 0.85 -0.02 7.89
C ALA A 23 1.01 -0.79 9.23
N GLN A 24 1.97 -0.37 10.06
CA GLN A 24 2.16 -0.92 11.41
C GLN A 24 0.97 -0.61 12.32
N MET A 25 0.47 0.63 12.33
CA MET A 25 -0.69 1.02 13.14
C MET A 25 -1.93 0.19 12.80
N LEU A 26 -2.13 -0.18 11.53
CA LEU A 26 -3.22 -1.09 11.14
C LEU A 26 -3.05 -2.49 11.77
N GLY A 27 -1.82 -3.01 11.83
CA GLY A 27 -1.52 -4.24 12.55
C GLY A 27 -1.73 -4.12 14.06
N ASP A 28 -1.37 -2.99 14.65
CA ASP A 28 -1.57 -2.74 16.09
C ASP A 28 -3.06 -2.62 16.44
N VAL A 29 -3.87 -2.06 15.53
CA VAL A 29 -5.34 -2.01 15.65
C VAL A 29 -5.92 -3.42 15.60
N TRP A 30 -5.46 -4.28 14.68
CA TRP A 30 -5.85 -5.69 14.65
C TRP A 30 -5.53 -6.40 15.98
N ASN A 31 -4.31 -6.23 16.49
CA ASN A 31 -3.89 -6.84 17.75
C ASN A 31 -4.76 -6.40 18.93
N GLN A 32 -5.16 -5.13 18.98
CA GLN A 32 -6.07 -4.61 20.00
C GLN A 32 -7.50 -5.11 19.82
N TYR A 33 -8.00 -5.20 18.59
CA TYR A 33 -9.35 -5.69 18.31
C TYR A 33 -9.54 -7.13 18.77
N LEU A 34 -8.54 -7.98 18.58
CA LEU A 34 -8.57 -9.37 19.07
C LEU A 34 -8.65 -9.53 20.60
N GLN A 35 -8.43 -8.45 21.37
CA GLN A 35 -8.61 -8.48 22.83
C GLN A 35 -10.05 -8.19 23.25
N LEU A 36 -10.91 -7.74 22.33
CA LEU A 36 -12.30 -7.46 22.61
C LEU A 36 -13.12 -8.77 22.67
N PRO A 37 -14.20 -8.81 23.47
CA PRO A 37 -15.14 -9.92 23.41
C PRO A 37 -15.74 -10.05 22.01
N THR A 38 -15.93 -11.30 21.58
CA THR A 38 -16.61 -11.58 20.33
C THR A 38 -18.13 -11.37 20.49
N GLU A 39 -18.68 -10.41 19.76
CA GLU A 39 -20.10 -10.09 19.69
C GLU A 39 -20.79 -10.76 18.49
N HIS A 40 -20.04 -11.07 17.41
CA HIS A 40 -20.58 -11.69 16.20
C HIS A 40 -19.60 -12.70 15.56
N PRO A 41 -20.06 -13.91 15.16
CA PRO A 41 -19.17 -14.96 14.64
C PRO A 41 -18.26 -14.56 13.46
N ASN A 42 -18.69 -13.59 12.64
CA ASN A 42 -17.94 -13.16 11.45
C ASN A 42 -17.12 -11.88 11.64
N GLU A 43 -17.16 -11.25 12.83
CA GLU A 43 -16.59 -9.91 12.99
C GLU A 43 -15.06 -9.88 12.82
N HIS A 44 -14.36 -10.94 13.22
CA HIS A 44 -12.92 -11.05 13.01
C HIS A 44 -12.57 -11.09 11.52
N ASP A 45 -13.33 -11.83 10.71
CA ASP A 45 -13.11 -11.93 9.27
C ASP A 45 -13.45 -10.61 8.56
N GLU A 46 -14.52 -9.94 8.99
CA GLU A 46 -14.91 -8.62 8.49
C GLU A 46 -13.84 -7.57 8.81
N PHE A 47 -13.36 -7.53 10.05
CA PHE A 47 -12.36 -6.57 10.49
C PHE A 47 -10.99 -6.86 9.86
N CYS A 48 -10.58 -8.13 9.79
CA CYS A 48 -9.35 -8.56 9.11
C CYS A 48 -9.33 -8.12 7.64
N ARG A 49 -10.45 -8.29 6.91
CA ARG A 49 -10.57 -7.80 5.53
C ARG A 49 -10.45 -6.28 5.42
N ALA A 50 -11.02 -5.53 6.37
CA ALA A 50 -10.88 -4.08 6.40
C ALA A 50 -9.43 -3.64 6.64
N ILE A 51 -8.72 -4.30 7.55
CA ILE A 51 -7.29 -4.07 7.81
C ILE A 51 -6.46 -4.37 6.55
N HIS A 52 -6.67 -5.52 5.90
CA HIS A 52 -5.97 -5.87 4.67
C HIS A 52 -6.26 -4.89 3.53
N ALA A 53 -7.50 -4.41 3.39
CA ALA A 53 -7.83 -3.37 2.41
C ALA A 53 -7.05 -2.07 2.69
N GLY A 54 -6.95 -1.65 3.95
CA GLY A 54 -6.16 -0.49 4.36
C GLY A 54 -4.66 -0.68 4.06
N GLN A 55 -4.10 -1.84 4.41
CA GLN A 55 -2.69 -2.14 4.13
C GLN A 55 -2.40 -2.17 2.63
N ALA A 56 -3.28 -2.77 1.82
CA ALA A 56 -3.13 -2.81 0.37
C ALA A 56 -3.03 -1.40 -0.24
N LEU A 57 -3.86 -0.45 0.23
CA LEU A 57 -3.80 0.94 -0.21
C LEU A 57 -2.46 1.60 0.12
N ILE A 58 -1.92 1.38 1.31
CA ILE A 58 -0.63 1.96 1.73
C ILE A 58 0.53 1.34 0.95
N LEU A 59 0.55 0.01 0.82
CA LEU A 59 1.60 -0.71 0.09
C LEU A 59 1.62 -0.37 -1.40
N ALA A 60 0.45 -0.16 -2.01
CA ALA A 60 0.34 0.24 -3.41
C ALA A 60 1.07 1.56 -3.70
N ARG A 61 1.23 2.45 -2.73
CA ARG A 61 1.89 3.76 -2.93
C ARG A 61 3.36 3.62 -3.33
N ALA A 62 4.08 2.66 -2.73
CA ALA A 62 5.47 2.40 -3.12
C ALA A 62 5.55 1.84 -4.54
N ALA A 63 4.63 0.95 -4.91
CA ALA A 63 4.54 0.41 -6.27
C ALA A 63 4.20 1.49 -7.30
N ILE A 64 3.26 2.40 -6.99
CA ILE A 64 2.89 3.52 -7.85
C ILE A 64 4.11 4.41 -8.13
N ARG A 65 4.89 4.76 -7.10
CA ARG A 65 6.14 5.52 -7.29
C ARG A 65 7.13 4.75 -8.16
N GLY A 66 7.35 3.47 -7.87
CA GLY A 66 8.28 2.65 -8.64
C GLY A 66 7.88 2.50 -10.12
N LEU A 67 6.58 2.44 -10.42
CA LEU A 67 6.06 2.45 -11.79
C LEU A 67 6.25 3.82 -12.46
N ALA A 68 6.05 4.91 -11.73
CA ALA A 68 6.27 6.26 -12.25
C ALA A 68 7.74 6.48 -12.65
N ASP A 69 8.70 6.00 -11.85
CA ASP A 69 10.13 6.06 -12.16
C ASP A 69 10.49 5.32 -13.46
N LYS A 70 9.72 4.28 -13.80
CA LYS A 70 9.84 3.52 -15.05
C LYS A 70 9.08 4.13 -16.23
N GLY A 71 8.42 5.28 -16.03
CA GLY A 71 7.56 5.90 -17.04
C GLY A 71 6.25 5.14 -17.29
N GLN A 72 5.87 4.22 -16.40
CA GLN A 72 4.68 3.37 -16.50
C GLN A 72 3.57 3.75 -15.50
N GLY A 73 3.82 4.74 -14.65
CA GLY A 73 2.89 5.26 -13.65
C GLY A 73 2.48 6.71 -13.89
N TYR A 74 1.58 7.21 -13.05
CA TYR A 74 1.20 8.62 -13.04
C TYR A 74 2.42 9.50 -12.72
N LYS A 75 2.78 10.39 -13.66
CA LYS A 75 3.73 11.48 -13.38
C LYS A 75 2.94 12.59 -12.70
N ASN A 76 3.35 13.00 -11.51
CA ASN A 76 2.89 14.28 -10.96
C ASN A 76 3.39 15.35 -11.91
N VAL A 77 2.51 15.85 -12.79
CA VAL A 77 2.77 17.07 -13.53
C VAL A 77 2.63 18.19 -12.50
N SER A 78 3.69 18.47 -11.76
CA SER A 78 3.77 19.74 -11.04
C SER A 78 3.76 20.83 -12.11
N GLU A 79 2.86 21.78 -11.94
CA GLU A 79 2.71 23.01 -12.72
C GLU A 79 4.04 23.79 -12.75
N GLU A 80 4.95 23.45 -13.65
CA GLU A 80 6.04 24.31 -14.09
C GLU A 80 5.79 24.62 -15.56
N ASN A 81 4.91 25.60 -15.79
CA ASN A 81 4.90 26.49 -16.94
C ASN A 81 3.80 27.54 -16.72
N THR A 82 4.09 28.54 -15.90
CA THR A 82 3.53 29.89 -16.04
C THR A 82 4.66 30.89 -15.80
#